data_AF-A0A838TAA5-F1
#
_entry.id   AF-A0A838TAA5-F1
#
_cell.length_a   1.000
_cell.length_b   1.000
_cell.length_c   1.000
_cell.angle_alpha   90.00
_cell.angle_beta   90.00
_cell.angle_gamma   90.00
#
_symmetry.space_group_name_H-M   'P 1'
#
loop_
_entity.id
_entity.type
_entity.pdbx_description
1 polymer ?
#
loop_
_entity_poly.entity_id
_entity_poly.type
_entity_poly.pdbx_seq_one_letter_code
_entity_poly.pdbx_strand_id
1 'polypeptide(L)'
;MIRIIGLYVCLISFLLSCGEETEQVPPDLLPKNKMTAILTDVHIAESALNTNGLTREQIDRAMAIRYQQIMKKDSVTYSQFSNTYDYYLHHPADMDDVYQEVVNRLTALESRTKVKDRKSLNIDSLRLLRKKVPILEK
;
A
#
# COMPACT_ATOMS: atom_id res chain seq x y z
N MET A 1 26.06 -6.35 48.40
CA MET A 1 25.34 -7.50 47.79
C MET A 1 23.84 -7.23 47.67
N ILE A 2 23.13 -6.88 48.75
CA ILE A 2 21.67 -6.59 48.75
C ILE A 2 21.23 -5.51 47.75
N ARG A 3 22.05 -4.46 47.53
CA ARG A 3 21.76 -3.39 46.55
C ARG A 3 21.76 -3.86 45.08
N ILE A 4 22.59 -4.84 44.74
CA ILE A 4 22.73 -5.37 43.37
C ILE A 4 21.57 -6.35 43.09
N ILE A 5 21.16 -7.10 44.11
CA ILE A 5 19.99 -8.00 44.04
C ILE A 5 18.71 -7.18 43.80
N GLY A 6 18.54 -6.04 44.48
CA GLY A 6 17.40 -5.14 44.23
C GLY A 6 17.36 -4.60 42.80
N LEU A 7 18.52 -4.28 42.21
CA LEU A 7 18.62 -3.81 40.83
C LEU A 7 18.25 -4.91 39.81
N TYR A 8 18.69 -6.14 40.06
CA TYR A 8 18.33 -7.30 39.24
C TYR A 8 16.84 -7.65 39.33
N VAL A 9 16.24 -7.56 40.52
CA VAL A 9 14.80 -7.82 40.72
C VAL A 9 13.96 -6.77 39.99
N CYS A 10 14.30 -5.49 40.07
CA CYS A 10 13.61 -4.44 39.29
C CYS A 10 13.74 -4.65 37.78
N LEU A 11 14.91 -5.08 37.30
CA LEU A 11 15.14 -5.34 35.87
C LEU A 11 14.28 -6.51 35.36
N ILE A 12 14.11 -7.56 36.17
CA ILE A 12 13.29 -8.74 35.83
C ILE A 12 11.79 -8.41 35.89
N SER A 13 11.35 -7.56 36.82
CA SER A 13 9.95 -7.13 36.91
C SER A 13 9.50 -6.30 35.71
N PHE A 14 10.40 -5.57 35.04
CA PHE A 14 10.07 -4.81 33.82
C PHE A 14 9.81 -5.72 32.61
N LEU A 15 10.36 -6.94 32.60
CA LEU A 15 10.21 -7.91 31.51
C LEU A 15 8.90 -8.71 31.58
N LEU A 16 8.22 -8.72 32.73
CA LEU A 16 6.97 -9.47 32.96
C LEU A 16 5.70 -8.61 32.78
N SER A 17 5.84 -7.33 32.43
CA SER A 17 4.69 -6.44 32.19
C SER A 17 4.02 -6.62 30.82
N CYS A 18 4.49 -7.57 30.02
CA CYS A 18 3.81 -7.99 28.80
C CYS A 18 2.63 -8.88 29.20
N GLY A 19 1.58 -8.26 29.74
CA GLY A 19 0.29 -8.91 29.91
C GLY A 19 -0.29 -9.21 28.54
N GLU A 20 -0.78 -10.42 28.32
CA GLU A 20 -1.64 -10.73 27.19
C GLU A 20 -2.92 -9.90 27.37
N GLU A 21 -2.99 -8.79 26.62
CA GLU A 21 -4.24 -8.07 26.45
C GLU A 21 -5.21 -9.03 25.76
N THR A 22 -6.39 -9.22 26.35
CA THR A 22 -7.47 -9.96 25.71
C THR A 22 -7.75 -9.29 24.36
N GLU A 23 -7.34 -9.97 23.29
CA GLU A 23 -7.29 -9.45 21.93
C GLU A 23 -8.69 -9.03 21.46
N GLN A 24 -8.94 -7.72 21.44
CA GLN A 24 -10.22 -7.18 20.98
C GLN A 24 -10.16 -7.01 19.47
N VAL A 25 -10.64 -8.02 18.73
CA VAL A 25 -10.84 -7.91 17.29
C VAL A 25 -11.92 -6.87 17.00
N PRO A 26 -11.65 -5.82 16.21
CA PRO A 26 -12.66 -4.84 15.84
C PRO A 26 -13.84 -5.51 15.13
N PRO A 27 -15.10 -5.19 15.49
CA PRO A 27 -16.28 -5.82 14.89
C PRO A 27 -16.43 -5.50 13.40
N ASP A 28 -15.76 -4.46 12.92
CA ASP A 28 -15.77 -3.97 11.54
C ASP A 28 -14.45 -4.22 10.79
N LEU A 29 -13.60 -5.14 11.28
CA LEU A 29 -12.31 -5.48 10.68
C LEU A 29 -12.45 -5.83 9.19
N LEU A 30 -11.74 -5.10 8.32
CA LEU A 30 -11.66 -5.44 6.90
C LEU A 30 -10.86 -6.72 6.71
N PRO A 31 -11.31 -7.65 5.85
CA PRO A 31 -10.53 -8.84 5.52
C PRO A 31 -9.25 -8.47 4.75
N LYS A 32 -8.19 -9.30 4.89
CA LYS A 32 -6.86 -9.10 4.26
C LYS A 32 -6.98 -8.66 2.80
N ASN A 33 -7.74 -9.38 1.99
CA ASN A 33 -7.95 -9.08 0.56
C ASN A 33 -8.43 -7.65 0.28
N LYS A 34 -9.32 -7.13 1.14
CA LYS A 34 -9.89 -5.79 1.02
C LYS A 34 -8.89 -4.73 1.49
N MET A 35 -8.17 -4.99 2.59
CA MET A 35 -7.06 -4.14 3.04
C MET A 35 -5.97 -4.05 1.97
N THR A 36 -5.54 -5.17 1.40
CA THR A 36 -4.59 -5.23 0.29
C THR A 36 -5.04 -4.39 -0.91
N ALA A 37 -6.32 -4.48 -1.31
CA ALA A 37 -6.85 -3.69 -2.43
C ALA A 37 -6.74 -2.18 -2.16
N ILE A 38 -7.16 -1.75 -0.97
CA ILE A 38 -7.12 -0.36 -0.55
C ILE A 38 -5.67 0.16 -0.49
N LEU A 39 -4.75 -0.57 0.16
CA LEU A 39 -3.35 -0.18 0.28
C LEU A 39 -2.64 -0.14 -1.09
N THR A 40 -2.99 -1.05 -1.99
CA THR A 40 -2.48 -1.01 -3.38
C THR A 40 -2.90 0.30 -4.06
N ASP A 41 -4.17 0.68 -3.97
CA ASP A 41 -4.67 1.92 -4.57
C ASP A 41 -4.08 3.17 -3.91
N VAL A 42 -3.87 3.15 -2.58
CA VAL A 42 -3.19 4.22 -1.84
C VAL A 42 -1.79 4.44 -2.38
N HIS A 43 -0.97 3.39 -2.49
CA HIS A 43 0.40 3.52 -2.99
C HIS A 43 0.47 3.96 -4.46
N ILE A 44 -0.48 3.54 -5.28
CA ILE A 44 -0.61 4.05 -6.66
C ILE A 44 -0.95 5.56 -6.63
N ALA A 45 -1.89 5.97 -5.77
CA ALA A 45 -2.31 7.35 -5.65
C ALA A 45 -1.18 8.26 -5.13
N GLU A 46 -0.38 7.80 -4.18
CA GLU A 46 0.81 8.50 -3.68
C GLU A 46 1.86 8.62 -4.78
N SER A 47 2.17 7.51 -5.46
CA SER A 47 3.18 7.48 -6.54
C SER A 47 2.81 8.36 -7.73
N ALA A 48 1.51 8.53 -7.99
CA ALA A 48 1.00 9.37 -9.07
C ALA A 48 0.92 10.87 -8.70
N LEU A 49 1.20 11.27 -7.47
CA LEU A 49 1.18 12.68 -7.07
C LEU A 49 2.54 13.32 -7.37
N ASN A 50 2.58 14.22 -8.35
CA ASN A 50 3.73 15.10 -8.54
C ASN A 50 3.67 16.25 -7.51
N THR A 51 4.61 16.28 -6.58
CA THR A 51 4.69 17.28 -5.52
C THR A 51 5.49 18.52 -5.91
N ASN A 52 6.14 18.53 -7.08
CA ASN A 52 6.96 19.64 -7.52
C ASN A 52 6.13 20.92 -7.69
N GLY A 53 6.53 21.99 -6.98
CA GLY A 53 5.86 23.29 -7.03
C GLY A 53 4.56 23.37 -6.23
N LEU A 54 4.21 22.34 -5.45
CA LEU A 54 3.07 22.37 -4.54
C LEU A 54 3.49 22.73 -3.11
N THR A 55 2.65 23.49 -2.41
CA THR A 55 2.79 23.70 -0.98
C THR A 55 2.34 22.45 -0.21
N ARG A 56 2.74 22.36 1.07
CA ARG A 56 2.33 21.23 1.93
C ARG A 56 0.80 21.10 2.01
N GLU A 57 0.10 22.21 2.20
CA GLU A 57 -1.36 22.22 2.27
C GLU A 57 -2.03 21.74 0.97
N GLN A 58 -1.45 22.05 -0.19
CA GLN A 58 -1.96 21.57 -1.48
C GLN A 58 -1.78 20.06 -1.62
N ILE A 59 -0.62 19.54 -1.19
CA ILE A 59 -0.34 18.10 -1.14
C ILE A 59 -1.34 17.40 -0.22
N ASP A 60 -1.51 17.90 1.00
CA ASP A 60 -2.40 17.29 2.00
C ASP A 60 -3.86 17.27 1.51
N ARG A 61 -4.34 18.38 0.89
CA ARG A 61 -5.68 18.42 0.28
C ARG A 61 -5.83 17.43 -0.87
N ALA A 62 -4.83 17.33 -1.74
CA ALA A 62 -4.84 16.39 -2.86
C ALA A 62 -4.89 14.94 -2.36
N MET A 63 -4.12 14.61 -1.32
CA MET A 63 -4.14 13.28 -0.69
C MET A 63 -5.46 12.98 0.00
N ALA A 64 -6.03 13.92 0.75
CA ALA A 64 -7.34 13.74 1.38
C ALA A 64 -8.43 13.39 0.35
N ILE A 65 -8.45 14.08 -0.79
CA ILE A 65 -9.39 13.80 -1.89
C ILE A 65 -9.19 12.38 -2.45
N ARG A 66 -7.93 11.98 -2.71
CA ARG A 66 -7.64 10.64 -3.25
C ARG A 66 -8.02 9.54 -2.26
N TYR A 67 -7.70 9.70 -0.99
CA TYR A 67 -8.06 8.74 0.05
C TYR A 67 -9.58 8.62 0.15
N GLN A 68 -10.31 9.75 0.12
CA GLN A 68 -11.78 9.71 0.10
C GLN A 68 -12.33 8.95 -1.11
N GLN A 69 -11.73 9.10 -2.29
CA GLN A 69 -12.15 8.38 -3.49
C GLN A 69 -11.89 6.88 -3.40
N ILE A 70 -10.73 6.48 -2.87
CA ILE A 70 -10.37 5.07 -2.65
C ILE A 70 -11.34 4.42 -1.66
N MET A 71 -11.57 5.06 -0.51
CA MET A 71 -12.51 4.55 0.49
C MET A 71 -13.94 4.42 -0.05
N LYS A 72 -14.39 5.38 -0.87
CA LYS A 72 -15.68 5.30 -1.56
C LYS A 72 -15.76 4.15 -2.56
N LYS A 73 -14.68 3.90 -3.34
CA LYS A 73 -14.62 2.81 -4.32
C LYS A 73 -14.83 1.45 -3.66
N ASP A 74 -14.26 1.25 -2.47
CA ASP A 74 -14.34 -0.01 -1.74
C ASP A 74 -15.49 -0.06 -0.72
N SER A 75 -16.37 0.96 -0.67
CA SER A 75 -17.45 1.09 0.32
C SER A 75 -16.95 0.93 1.76
N VAL A 76 -15.89 1.65 2.10
CA VAL A 76 -15.25 1.66 3.43
C VAL A 76 -15.31 3.06 4.02
N THR A 77 -15.51 3.15 5.33
CA THR A 77 -15.41 4.44 6.03
C THR A 77 -13.97 4.68 6.51
N TYR A 78 -13.58 5.95 6.69
CA TYR A 78 -12.24 6.25 7.21
C TYR A 78 -12.00 5.61 8.59
N SER A 79 -13.00 5.61 9.48
CA SER A 79 -12.90 4.97 10.80
C SER A 79 -12.65 3.47 10.68
N GLN A 80 -13.39 2.79 9.81
CA GLN A 80 -13.24 1.35 9.60
C GLN A 80 -11.85 1.01 9.06
N PHE A 81 -11.37 1.78 8.08
CA PHE A 81 -10.01 1.64 7.57
C PHE A 81 -8.97 1.88 8.67
N SER A 82 -9.09 2.97 9.42
CA SER A 82 -8.13 3.33 10.48
C SER A 82 -8.07 2.28 11.58
N ASN A 83 -9.22 1.79 12.06
CA ASN A 83 -9.29 0.75 13.09
C ASN A 83 -8.71 -0.58 12.58
N THR A 84 -9.02 -0.93 11.33
CA THR A 84 -8.46 -2.15 10.72
C THR A 84 -6.95 -2.02 10.52
N TYR A 85 -6.47 -0.86 10.08
CA TYR A 85 -5.04 -0.61 9.90
C TYR A 85 -4.28 -0.71 11.22
N ASP A 86 -4.82 -0.10 12.28
CA ASP A 86 -4.28 -0.21 13.63
C ASP A 86 -4.25 -1.66 14.13
N TYR A 87 -5.33 -2.44 13.89
CA TYR A 87 -5.32 -3.87 14.17
C TYR A 87 -4.17 -4.57 13.44
N TYR A 88 -4.04 -4.45 12.11
CA TYR A 88 -2.95 -5.13 11.39
C TYR A 88 -1.56 -4.70 11.89
N LEU A 89 -1.34 -3.44 12.28
CA LEU A 89 -0.06 -3.00 12.86
C LEU A 89 0.29 -3.75 14.16
N HIS A 90 -0.69 -4.13 14.96
CA HIS A 90 -0.50 -4.94 16.17
C HIS A 90 -0.43 -6.46 15.89
N HIS A 91 -0.69 -6.90 14.65
CA HIS A 91 -0.63 -8.30 14.22
C HIS A 91 0.37 -8.45 13.06
N PRO A 92 1.70 -8.45 13.34
CA PRO A 92 2.73 -8.38 12.30
C PRO A 92 2.67 -9.49 11.26
N ALA A 93 2.31 -10.72 11.65
CA ALA A 93 2.16 -11.84 10.70
C ALA A 93 1.03 -11.58 9.70
N ASP A 94 -0.10 -11.04 10.18
CA ASP A 94 -1.23 -10.70 9.33
C ASP A 94 -0.94 -9.51 8.41
N MET A 95 -0.17 -8.54 8.91
CA MET A 95 0.28 -7.38 8.13
C MET A 95 1.32 -7.74 7.07
N ASP A 96 2.24 -8.68 7.38
CA ASP A 96 3.19 -9.20 6.41
C ASP A 96 2.45 -9.87 5.24
N ASP A 97 1.46 -10.73 5.51
CA ASP A 97 0.62 -11.34 4.47
C ASP A 97 -0.04 -10.27 3.56
N VAL A 98 -0.60 -9.23 4.18
CA VAL A 98 -1.23 -8.11 3.44
C VAL A 98 -0.21 -7.42 2.55
N TYR A 99 0.98 -7.09 3.07
CA TYR A 99 2.01 -6.37 2.33
C TYR A 99 2.69 -7.20 1.25
N GLN A 100 2.93 -8.49 1.47
CA GLN A 100 3.42 -9.40 0.44
C GLN A 100 2.50 -9.37 -0.78
N GLU A 101 1.18 -9.44 -0.55
CA GLU A 101 0.21 -9.37 -1.64
C GLU A 101 0.14 -7.98 -2.29
N VAL A 102 0.29 -6.88 -1.53
CA VAL A 102 0.40 -5.53 -2.09
C VAL A 102 1.60 -5.43 -3.04
N VAL A 103 2.78 -5.91 -2.62
CA VAL A 103 3.99 -5.92 -3.44
C VAL A 103 3.80 -6.77 -4.70
N ASN A 104 3.17 -7.94 -4.58
CA ASN A 104 2.85 -8.82 -5.71
C ASN A 104 1.97 -8.10 -6.73
N ARG A 105 0.90 -7.43 -6.27
CA ARG A 105 -0.03 -6.68 -7.14
C ARG A 105 0.66 -5.52 -7.84
N LEU A 106 1.44 -4.72 -7.12
CA LEU A 106 2.20 -3.61 -7.71
C LEU A 106 3.20 -4.10 -8.76
N THR A 107 3.96 -5.16 -8.45
CA THR A 107 4.91 -5.77 -9.40
C THR A 107 4.20 -6.30 -10.64
N ALA A 108 3.05 -6.96 -10.47
CA ALA A 108 2.24 -7.44 -11.59
C ALA A 108 1.74 -6.28 -12.45
N LEU A 109 1.28 -5.18 -11.85
CA LEU A 109 0.86 -3.97 -12.57
C LEU A 109 2.00 -3.32 -13.36
N GLU A 110 3.18 -3.18 -12.75
CA GLU A 110 4.36 -2.66 -13.45
C GLU A 110 4.75 -3.52 -14.66
N SER A 111 4.77 -4.85 -14.49
CA SER A 111 5.11 -5.77 -15.57
C SER A 111 4.14 -5.64 -16.76
N ARG A 112 2.84 -5.49 -16.49
CA ARG A 112 1.80 -5.30 -17.51
C ARG A 112 1.96 -3.97 -18.23
N THR A 113 2.30 -2.90 -17.52
CA THR A 113 2.54 -1.58 -18.10
C THR A 113 3.76 -1.59 -19.03
N LYS A 114 4.89 -2.15 -18.59
CA LYS A 114 6.11 -2.29 -19.43
C LYS A 114 5.85 -3.11 -20.70
N VAL A 115 5.07 -4.18 -20.61
CA VAL A 115 4.66 -4.99 -21.77
C VAL A 115 3.75 -4.19 -22.72
N LYS A 116 2.81 -3.41 -22.18
CA LYS A 116 1.93 -2.54 -22.97
C LYS A 116 2.72 -1.49 -23.74
N ASP A 117 3.69 -0.84 -23.09
CA ASP A 117 4.55 0.18 -23.68
C ASP A 117 5.47 -0.41 -24.77
N ARG A 118 6.05 -1.59 -24.52
CA ARG A 118 6.84 -2.29 -25.55
C ARG A 118 5.99 -2.65 -26.77
N LYS A 119 4.76 -3.12 -26.54
CA LYS A 119 3.84 -3.44 -27.63
C LYS A 119 3.50 -2.18 -28.41
N SER A 120 3.06 -1.09 -27.77
CA SER A 120 2.70 0.17 -28.45
C SER A 120 3.86 0.71 -29.30
N LEU A 121 5.08 0.76 -28.75
CA LEU A 121 6.29 1.15 -29.49
C LEU A 121 6.53 0.29 -30.74
N ASN A 122 6.32 -1.02 -30.63
CA ASN A 122 6.48 -1.93 -31.77
C ASN A 122 5.38 -1.67 -32.83
N ILE A 123 4.11 -1.52 -32.44
CA ILE A 123 3.02 -1.25 -33.39
C ILE A 123 3.23 0.08 -34.12
N ASP A 124 3.70 1.12 -33.42
CA ASP A 124 3.99 2.42 -34.01
C ASP A 124 5.16 2.33 -34.99
N SER A 125 6.23 1.61 -34.63
CA SER A 125 7.36 1.37 -35.55
C SER A 125 6.93 0.59 -36.82
N LEU A 126 6.09 -0.43 -36.68
CA LEU A 126 5.54 -1.19 -37.81
C LEU A 126 4.60 -0.33 -38.68
N ARG A 127 3.86 0.60 -38.08
CA ARG A 127 3.00 1.55 -38.80
C ARG A 127 3.83 2.56 -39.60
N LEU A 128 4.96 3.02 -39.04
CA LEU A 128 5.91 3.89 -39.73
C LEU A 128 6.59 3.18 -40.90
N LEU A 129 6.96 1.90 -40.72
CA LEU A 129 7.50 1.06 -41.80
C LEU A 129 6.47 0.85 -42.91
N ARG A 130 5.23 0.50 -42.56
CA ARG A 130 4.14 0.30 -43.54
C ARG A 130 3.84 1.56 -44.36
N LYS A 131 3.94 2.76 -43.77
CA LYS A 131 3.74 4.04 -44.47
C LYS A 131 4.89 4.40 -45.44
N LYS A 132 6.09 3.84 -45.25
CA LYS A 132 7.25 3.99 -46.15
C LYS A 132 7.33 2.94 -47.25
N VAL A 133 6.63 1.82 -47.11
CA VAL A 133 6.57 0.71 -48.09
C VAL A 133 5.56 0.89 -49.27
N PRO A 134 4.71 1.93 -49.42
CA PRO A 134 3.69 1.96 -50.48
C PRO A 134 4.26 2.22 -51.90
N ILE A 135 5.56 2.06 -52.13
CA ILE A 135 6.22 2.29 -53.43
C ILE A 135 6.72 0.97 -54.06
N LEU A 136 6.58 -0.19 -53.39
CA LEU A 136 7.11 -1.47 -53.89
C LEU A 136 6.07 -2.55 -54.22
N GLU A 137 4.77 -2.23 -54.13
CA GLU A 137 3.72 -3.03 -54.79
C GLU A 137 3.20 -2.27 -56.02
N LYS A 138 3.91 -2.42 -57.14
CA LYS A 138 3.38 -2.19 -58.48
C LYS A 138 3.75 -3.37 -59.35
#